data_AF-A0A852TXQ7-F1
#
_entry.id   AF-A0A852TXQ7-F1
#
_cell.length_a   1.000
_cell.length_b   1.000
_cell.length_c   1.000
_cell.angle_alpha   90.00
_cell.angle_beta   90.00
_cell.angle_gamma   90.00
#
_symmetry.space_group_name_H-M   'P 1'
#
loop_
_entity.id
_entity.type
_entity.pdbx_description
1 polymer ?
#
loop_
_entity_poly.entity_id
_entity_poly.type
_entity_poly.pdbx_seq_one_letter_code
_entity_poly.pdbx_strand_id
1 'polypeptide(L)'
;MDTGDAGAARIPHSVALQDLLAAIPLYAPVDGPEQGRITATTTHPGEELPAKVVVDFAGEAGVEIATRRWDTGTGPDPRHVRGFCVERDFMQRRMNGALDARPLPLPEGSAWSQRHIALDGAAQAFTVLSTPDSWVAAAAVPGPFLIRLFATAPRPGLTALRRITSATELQPLRGRA
;
A
#
# COMPACT_ATOMS: atom_id res chain seq x y z
N MET A 1 -39.57 -1.35 -36.47
CA MET A 1 -39.84 -1.13 -35.04
C MET A 1 -39.19 -2.30 -34.32
N ASP A 2 -37.87 -2.39 -34.22
CA ASP A 2 -36.91 -1.45 -33.63
C ASP A 2 -37.20 -1.17 -32.16
N THR A 3 -36.66 -2.02 -31.30
CA THR A 3 -36.52 -1.80 -29.86
C THR A 3 -35.11 -2.19 -29.46
N GLY A 4 -34.22 -1.20 -29.52
CA GLY A 4 -33.24 -0.90 -28.49
C GLY A 4 -32.28 -2.03 -28.10
N ASP A 5 -31.16 -2.07 -28.80
CA ASP A 5 -29.88 -2.55 -28.29
C ASP A 5 -29.58 -1.85 -26.95
N ALA A 6 -29.88 -2.52 -25.85
CA ALA A 6 -29.49 -2.10 -24.52
C ALA A 6 -27.98 -2.32 -24.40
N GLY A 7 -27.22 -1.30 -24.78
CA GLY A 7 -25.77 -1.25 -24.69
C GLY A 7 -25.31 -1.76 -23.34
N ALA A 8 -24.76 -2.96 -23.33
CA ALA A 8 -24.09 -3.53 -22.19
C ALA A 8 -23.00 -2.54 -21.74
N ALA A 9 -23.17 -1.98 -20.55
CA ALA A 9 -22.17 -1.14 -19.94
C ALA A 9 -20.84 -1.92 -19.91
N ARG A 10 -19.87 -1.49 -20.73
CA ARG A 10 -18.51 -2.02 -20.71
C ARG A 10 -17.97 -1.84 -19.30
N ILE A 11 -17.76 -2.95 -18.60
CA ILE A 11 -16.98 -3.01 -17.37
C ILE A 11 -15.58 -2.50 -17.72
N PRO A 12 -15.05 -1.45 -17.06
CA PRO A 12 -13.75 -0.92 -17.42
C PRO A 12 -12.65 -1.99 -17.24
N HIS A 13 -11.75 -1.94 -18.21
CA HIS A 13 -10.74 -2.94 -18.52
C HIS A 13 -9.84 -3.27 -17.33
N SER A 14 -9.38 -4.52 -17.27
CA SER A 14 -8.22 -4.85 -16.45
C SER A 14 -7.07 -3.93 -16.86
N VAL A 15 -6.66 -3.00 -16.00
CA VAL A 15 -5.45 -2.20 -16.21
C VAL A 15 -4.30 -3.18 -16.40
N ALA A 16 -3.56 -3.06 -17.51
CA ALA A 16 -2.41 -3.92 -17.72
C ALA A 16 -1.37 -3.63 -16.63
N LEU A 17 -0.64 -4.66 -16.17
CA LEU A 17 0.38 -4.47 -15.12
C LEU A 17 1.42 -3.41 -15.49
N GLN A 18 1.70 -3.24 -16.78
CA GLN A 18 2.60 -2.21 -17.26
C GLN A 18 2.03 -0.80 -17.10
N ASP A 19 0.75 -0.59 -17.41
CA ASP A 19 0.09 0.70 -17.19
C ASP A 19 0.05 1.05 -15.70
N LEU A 20 -0.11 0.03 -14.85
CA LEU A 20 -0.09 0.19 -13.40
C LEU A 20 1.30 0.59 -12.87
N LEU A 21 2.37 -0.03 -13.37
CA LEU A 21 3.76 0.33 -13.04
C LEU A 21 4.14 1.73 -13.55
N ALA A 22 3.55 2.17 -14.65
CA ALA A 22 3.72 3.52 -15.18
C ALA A 22 2.96 4.56 -14.32
N ALA A 23 1.79 4.21 -13.80
CA ALA A 23 0.93 5.11 -13.04
C ALA A 23 1.37 5.29 -11.57
N ILE A 24 1.83 4.22 -10.91
CA ILE A 24 2.18 4.20 -9.49
C ILE A 24 3.53 3.50 -9.28
N PRO A 25 4.49 4.11 -8.54
CA PRO A 25 5.71 3.43 -8.18
C PRO A 25 5.41 2.31 -7.16
N LEU A 26 5.63 1.07 -7.59
CA LEU A 26 5.54 -0.10 -6.72
C LEU A 26 6.92 -0.50 -6.22
N TYR A 27 6.96 -1.06 -5.02
CA TYR A 27 8.20 -1.42 -4.34
C TYR A 27 8.14 -2.84 -3.81
N ALA A 28 9.30 -3.49 -3.78
CA ALA A 28 9.54 -4.79 -3.17
C ALA A 28 10.70 -4.69 -2.17
N PRO A 29 10.74 -5.52 -1.11
CA PRO A 29 11.94 -5.66 -0.29
C PRO A 29 13.13 -6.16 -1.13
N VAL A 30 14.34 -5.66 -0.86
CA VAL A 30 15.55 -6.10 -1.59
C VAL A 30 15.85 -7.58 -1.34
N ASP A 31 15.77 -8.03 -0.07
CA ASP A 31 16.02 -9.42 0.34
C ASP A 31 14.71 -10.24 0.46
N GLY A 32 13.69 -9.84 -0.29
CA GLY A 32 12.34 -10.43 -0.24
C GLY A 32 12.12 -11.55 -1.25
N PRO A 33 10.91 -12.16 -1.26
CA PRO A 33 10.52 -13.11 -2.28
C PRO A 33 10.51 -12.45 -3.67
N GLU A 34 10.74 -13.27 -4.71
CA GLU A 34 10.89 -12.80 -6.09
C GLU A 34 9.62 -12.17 -6.66
N GLN A 35 8.44 -12.56 -6.17
CA GLN A 35 7.16 -12.07 -6.65
C GLN A 35 6.26 -11.56 -5.52
N GLY A 36 5.73 -10.35 -5.71
CA GLY A 36 4.66 -9.79 -4.88
C GLY A 36 3.30 -10.05 -5.49
N ARG A 37 2.26 -10.17 -4.66
CA ARG A 37 0.87 -10.34 -5.12
C ARG A 37 0.10 -9.04 -4.96
N ILE A 38 -0.51 -8.53 -6.03
CA ILE A 38 -1.44 -7.41 -5.91
C ILE A 38 -2.69 -7.90 -5.18
N THR A 39 -2.98 -7.30 -4.03
CA THR A 39 -4.13 -7.67 -3.18
C THR A 39 -5.25 -6.64 -3.22
N ALA A 40 -4.95 -5.39 -3.58
CA ALA A 40 -5.96 -4.37 -3.79
C ALA A 40 -5.48 -3.27 -4.74
N THR A 41 -6.42 -2.76 -5.53
CA THR A 41 -6.27 -1.50 -6.25
C THR A 41 -7.46 -0.60 -5.89
N THR A 42 -7.23 0.70 -5.77
CA THR A 42 -8.28 1.69 -5.54
C THR A 42 -8.22 2.72 -6.65
N THR A 43 -9.34 2.92 -7.34
CA THR A 43 -9.51 3.91 -8.40
C THR A 43 -10.60 4.87 -7.97
N HIS A 44 -10.39 6.18 -8.13
CA HIS A 44 -11.43 7.17 -7.84
C HIS A 44 -12.50 7.16 -8.94
N PRO A 45 -13.76 7.53 -8.62
CA PRO A 45 -14.80 7.65 -9.63
C PRO A 45 -14.37 8.59 -10.78
N GLY A 46 -14.43 8.09 -12.01
CA GLY A 46 -14.05 8.84 -13.21
C GLY A 46 -12.57 8.77 -13.59
N GLU A 47 -11.73 8.09 -12.81
CA GLU A 47 -10.33 7.85 -13.17
C GLU A 47 -10.15 6.47 -13.82
N GLU A 48 -9.25 6.38 -14.80
CA GLU A 48 -8.87 5.11 -15.43
C GLU A 48 -7.71 4.41 -14.70
N LEU A 49 -6.83 5.19 -14.08
CA LEU A 49 -5.64 4.70 -13.39
C LEU A 49 -5.87 4.62 -11.88
N PRO A 50 -5.26 3.64 -11.18
CA PRO A 50 -5.40 3.52 -9.74
C PRO A 50 -4.79 4.72 -9.02
N ALA A 51 -5.42 5.13 -7.92
CA ALA A 51 -4.90 6.07 -6.94
C ALA A 51 -4.18 5.38 -5.78
N LYS A 52 -4.39 4.07 -5.58
CA LYS A 52 -3.66 3.25 -4.60
C LYS A 52 -3.52 1.82 -5.10
N VAL A 53 -2.36 1.22 -4.82
CA VAL A 53 -2.09 -0.20 -5.06
C VAL A 53 -1.50 -0.80 -3.79
N VAL A 54 -1.90 -2.02 -3.47
CA VAL A 54 -1.38 -2.81 -2.35
C VAL A 54 -0.80 -4.10 -2.89
N VAL A 55 0.46 -4.37 -2.53
CA VAL A 55 1.20 -5.57 -2.90
C VAL A 55 1.58 -6.31 -1.61
N ASP A 56 1.26 -7.60 -1.55
CA ASP A 56 1.62 -8.48 -0.44
C ASP A 56 2.80 -9.37 -0.84
N PHE A 57 3.85 -9.35 -0.02
CA PHE A 57 5.00 -10.23 -0.13
C PHE A 57 4.95 -11.24 1.01
N ALA A 58 4.43 -12.43 0.70
CA ALA A 58 4.28 -13.52 1.67
C ALA A 58 5.63 -14.12 2.09
N GLY A 59 5.66 -14.77 3.25
CA GLY A 59 6.85 -15.41 3.80
C GLY A 59 6.87 -15.35 5.33
N GLU A 60 7.91 -15.91 5.95
CA GLU A 60 8.10 -15.91 7.41
C GLU A 60 8.11 -14.48 7.98
N ALA A 61 8.68 -13.55 7.21
CA ALA A 61 8.63 -12.13 7.48
C ALA A 61 7.81 -11.45 6.37
N GLY A 62 6.52 -11.76 6.29
CA GLY A 62 5.61 -11.18 5.30
C GLY A 62 5.43 -9.66 5.46
N VAL A 63 5.37 -8.93 4.34
CA VAL A 63 5.15 -7.48 4.34
C VAL A 63 4.14 -7.08 3.27
N GLU A 64 3.16 -6.27 3.67
CA GLU A 64 2.27 -5.57 2.76
C GLU A 64 2.87 -4.18 2.46
N ILE A 65 2.98 -3.84 1.18
CA ILE A 65 3.46 -2.54 0.72
C ILE A 65 2.33 -1.87 -0.06
N ALA A 66 1.89 -0.69 0.41
CA ALA A 66 0.88 0.12 -0.24
C ALA A 66 1.50 1.43 -0.74
N THR A 67 1.30 1.75 -2.02
CA THR A 67 1.60 3.08 -2.58
C THR A 67 0.29 3.78 -2.90
N ARG A 68 0.15 5.04 -2.48
CA ARG A 68 -1.03 5.87 -2.71
C ARG A 68 -0.62 7.22 -3.29
N ARG A 69 -1.38 7.74 -4.26
CA ARG A 69 -1.27 9.10 -4.78
C ARG A 69 -1.65 10.15 -3.73
N TRP A 70 -0.91 11.24 -3.74
CA TRP A 70 -1.05 12.40 -2.88
C TRP A 70 -1.13 13.68 -3.73
N ASP A 71 -2.31 13.92 -4.31
CA ASP A 71 -2.52 14.96 -5.33
C ASP A 71 -2.89 16.33 -4.73
N THR A 72 -2.48 16.66 -3.50
CA THR A 72 -2.85 17.93 -2.85
C THR A 72 -1.98 19.13 -3.27
N GLY A 73 -0.98 18.93 -4.14
CA GLY A 73 -0.06 19.97 -4.61
C GLY A 73 1.03 20.38 -3.62
N THR A 74 0.90 19.98 -2.34
CA THR A 74 1.93 20.12 -1.30
C THR A 74 2.33 18.75 -0.77
N GLY A 75 3.59 18.58 -0.37
CA GLY A 75 4.03 17.34 0.29
C GLY A 75 3.17 17.00 1.52
N PRO A 76 2.92 15.72 1.82
CA PRO A 76 2.07 15.33 2.93
C PRO A 76 2.73 15.73 4.25
N ASP A 77 1.99 16.45 5.11
CA ASP A 77 2.49 16.82 6.42
C ASP A 77 2.62 15.57 7.35
N PRO A 78 3.33 15.69 8.49
CA PRO A 78 3.50 14.56 9.42
C PRO A 78 2.18 13.98 9.96
N ARG A 79 1.10 14.76 10.04
CA ARG A 79 -0.21 14.26 10.52
C ARG A 79 -0.84 13.32 9.49
N HIS A 80 -0.73 13.63 8.20
CA HIS A 80 -1.20 12.77 7.12
C HIS A 80 -0.42 11.46 7.05
N VAL A 81 0.90 11.52 7.20
CA VAL A 81 1.75 10.31 7.27
C VAL A 81 1.35 9.43 8.46
N ARG A 82 1.17 10.02 9.64
CA ARG A 82 0.68 9.28 10.83
C ARG A 82 -0.71 8.70 10.61
N GLY A 83 -1.63 9.47 10.03
CA GLY A 83 -2.97 9.00 9.69
C GLY A 83 -2.94 7.75 8.80
N PHE A 84 -2.00 7.68 7.85
CA PHE A 84 -1.84 6.52 6.98
C PHE A 84 -1.36 5.25 7.72
N CYS A 85 -0.55 5.42 8.79
CA CYS A 85 -0.21 4.33 9.69
C CYS A 85 -1.42 3.88 10.52
N VAL A 86 -2.13 4.83 11.13
CA VAL A 86 -3.29 4.57 12.00
C VAL A 86 -4.41 3.86 11.25
N GLU A 87 -4.68 4.26 10.00
CA GLU A 87 -5.70 3.62 9.14
C GLU A 87 -5.43 2.11 9.02
N ARG A 88 -4.18 1.71 8.80
CA ARG A 88 -3.86 0.29 8.58
C ARG A 88 -3.87 -0.55 9.85
N ASP A 89 -3.35 0.00 10.95
CA ASP A 89 -3.44 -0.64 12.26
C ASP A 89 -4.91 -0.84 12.66
N PHE A 90 -5.74 0.20 12.49
CA PHE A 90 -7.17 0.10 12.71
C PHE A 90 -7.82 -1.01 11.89
N MET A 91 -7.52 -1.08 10.58
CA MET A 91 -7.98 -2.18 9.72
C MET A 91 -7.49 -3.55 10.22
N GLN A 92 -6.24 -3.65 10.71
CA GLN A 92 -5.72 -4.91 11.24
C GLN A 92 -6.50 -5.38 12.47
N ARG A 93 -6.74 -4.48 13.42
CA ARG A 93 -7.52 -4.80 14.63
C ARG A 93 -8.94 -5.23 14.28
N ARG A 94 -9.56 -4.55 13.31
CA ARG A 94 -10.88 -4.96 12.75
C ARG A 94 -10.82 -6.36 12.15
N MET A 95 -9.80 -6.67 11.37
CA MET A 95 -9.59 -8.01 10.78
C MET A 95 -9.35 -9.08 11.85
N ASN A 96 -8.69 -8.74 12.97
CA ASN A 96 -8.48 -9.61 14.11
C ASN A 96 -9.73 -9.78 15.00
N GLY A 97 -10.87 -9.17 14.64
CA GLY A 97 -12.15 -9.34 15.34
C GLY A 97 -12.49 -8.27 16.38
N ALA A 98 -11.69 -7.21 16.55
CA ALA A 98 -12.02 -6.09 17.42
C ALA A 98 -13.10 -5.19 16.79
N LEU A 99 -14.37 -5.62 16.86
CA LEU A 99 -15.52 -4.97 16.20
C LEU A 99 -15.93 -3.61 16.80
N ASP A 100 -15.31 -3.19 17.88
CA ASP A 100 -15.49 -1.88 18.51
C ASP A 100 -14.23 -1.00 18.39
N ALA A 101 -13.19 -1.50 17.71
CA ALA A 101 -11.97 -0.77 17.47
C ALA A 101 -12.26 0.63 16.90
N ARG A 102 -11.53 1.62 17.37
CA ARG A 102 -11.49 2.98 16.83
C ARG A 102 -10.09 3.29 16.29
N PRO A 103 -9.96 4.20 15.31
CA PRO A 103 -8.66 4.65 14.83
C PRO A 103 -7.83 5.32 15.93
N LEU A 104 -8.48 6.13 16.77
CA LEU A 104 -7.90 6.77 17.95
C LEU A 104 -8.87 6.66 19.13
N PRO A 105 -8.38 6.61 20.39
CA PRO A 105 -6.97 6.54 20.78
C PRO A 105 -6.29 5.24 20.33
N LEU A 106 -4.95 5.24 20.29
CA LEU A 106 -4.17 4.04 19.98
C LEU A 106 -4.22 3.05 21.15
N PRO A 107 -4.07 1.73 20.90
CA PRO A 107 -3.97 0.73 21.95
C PRO A 107 -2.83 1.03 22.95
N GLU A 108 -2.99 0.57 24.19
CA GLU A 108 -1.90 0.59 25.17
C GLU A 108 -0.67 -0.15 24.63
N GLY A 109 0.53 0.33 24.96
CA GLY A 109 1.79 -0.19 24.43
C GLY A 109 2.14 0.29 23.01
N SER A 110 1.30 1.14 22.40
CA SER A 110 1.63 1.75 21.11
C SER A 110 2.73 2.80 21.22
N ALA A 111 3.66 2.81 20.26
CA ALA A 111 4.77 3.75 20.22
C ALA A 111 4.98 4.31 18.81
N TRP A 112 5.29 5.60 18.76
CA TRP A 112 5.78 6.28 17.55
C TRP A 112 7.30 6.30 17.56
N SER A 113 7.90 5.97 16.42
CA SER A 113 9.34 6.13 16.20
C SER A 113 9.63 6.58 14.76
N GLN A 114 10.90 6.82 14.46
CA GLN A 114 11.37 7.08 13.10
C GLN A 114 12.39 6.02 12.72
N ARG A 115 12.38 5.63 11.44
CA ARG A 115 13.36 4.71 10.88
C ARG A 115 13.80 5.15 9.49
N HIS A 116 15.07 4.93 9.17
CA HIS A 116 15.55 5.08 7.81
C HIS A 116 15.51 3.74 7.08
N ILE A 117 14.87 3.72 5.92
CA ILE A 117 14.79 2.57 5.01
C ILE A 117 15.24 3.09 3.64
N ALA A 118 16.16 2.39 2.98
CA ALA A 118 16.60 2.79 1.65
C ALA A 118 15.49 2.55 0.63
N LEU A 119 15.19 3.54 -0.21
CA LEU A 119 14.36 3.40 -1.40
C LEU A 119 15.27 3.59 -2.61
N ASP A 120 15.44 2.55 -3.42
CA ASP A 120 16.34 2.57 -4.58
C ASP A 120 17.76 3.04 -4.22
N GLY A 121 18.24 2.62 -3.04
CA GLY A 121 19.56 2.99 -2.50
C GLY A 121 19.61 4.35 -1.78
N ALA A 122 18.58 5.18 -1.87
CA ALA A 122 18.52 6.46 -1.15
C ALA A 122 17.83 6.32 0.21
N ALA A 123 18.46 6.78 1.29
CA ALA A 123 17.88 6.71 2.63
C ALA A 123 16.62 7.59 2.75
N GLN A 124 15.47 6.98 3.05
CA GLN A 124 14.20 7.66 3.27
C GLN A 124 13.79 7.55 4.74
N ALA A 125 13.35 8.66 5.34
CA ALA A 125 12.80 8.67 6.69
C ALA A 125 11.34 8.20 6.68
N PHE A 126 11.05 7.16 7.46
CA PHE A 126 9.74 6.60 7.70
C PHE A 126 9.27 6.93 9.12
N THR A 127 8.02 7.39 9.24
CA THR A 127 7.31 7.42 10.52
C THR A 127 6.78 6.03 10.81
N VAL A 128 7.09 5.50 11.99
CA VAL A 128 6.73 4.13 12.38
C VAL A 128 5.75 4.16 13.55
N LEU A 129 4.66 3.42 13.41
CA LEU A 129 3.74 3.05 14.46
C LEU A 129 3.97 1.58 14.81
N SER A 130 4.41 1.31 16.03
CA SER A 130 4.40 -0.03 16.59
C SER A 130 3.22 -0.14 17.55
N THR A 131 2.38 -1.17 17.40
CA THR A 131 1.29 -1.52 18.32
C THR A 131 1.43 -2.99 18.74
N PRO A 132 0.66 -3.46 19.72
CA PRO A 132 0.61 -4.89 20.04
C PRO A 132 0.19 -5.77 18.85
N ASP A 133 -0.59 -5.21 17.91
CA ASP A 133 -1.17 -5.95 16.78
C ASP A 133 -0.38 -5.80 15.48
N SER A 134 0.47 -4.77 15.36
CA SER A 134 1.09 -4.45 14.09
C SER A 134 2.35 -3.58 14.17
N TRP A 135 3.08 -3.60 13.07
CA TRP A 135 4.15 -2.66 12.76
C TRP A 135 3.81 -1.98 11.44
N VAL A 136 3.66 -0.65 11.47
CA VAL A 136 3.29 0.14 10.29
C VAL A 136 4.28 1.28 10.10
N ALA A 137 4.91 1.35 8.94
CA ALA A 137 5.82 2.44 8.59
C ALA A 137 5.29 3.20 7.37
N ALA A 138 5.30 4.53 7.38
CA ALA A 138 4.89 5.33 6.24
C ALA A 138 5.82 6.50 5.98
N ALA A 139 5.93 6.89 4.70
CA ALA A 139 6.74 8.01 4.24
C ALA A 139 6.13 8.66 2.99
N ALA A 140 6.45 9.93 2.78
CA ALA A 140 6.41 10.51 1.45
C ALA A 140 7.55 9.91 0.60
N VAL A 141 7.30 9.68 -0.68
CA VAL A 141 8.32 9.21 -1.63
C VAL A 141 8.37 10.15 -2.84
N PRO A 142 9.43 10.11 -3.68
CA PRO A 142 9.54 11.00 -4.83
C PRO A 142 8.28 11.02 -5.70
N GLY A 143 7.86 12.22 -6.10
CA GLY A 143 6.58 12.46 -6.77
C GLY A 143 5.41 12.67 -5.80
N PRO A 144 4.16 12.70 -6.29
CA PRO A 144 2.98 12.90 -5.47
C PRO A 144 2.55 11.58 -4.84
N PHE A 145 3.41 10.92 -4.04
CA PHE A 145 3.11 9.59 -3.51
C PHE A 145 3.45 9.42 -2.03
N LEU A 146 2.64 8.61 -1.36
CA LEU A 146 2.87 8.05 -0.04
C LEU A 146 3.10 6.54 -0.17
N ILE A 147 4.08 6.03 0.58
CA ILE A 147 4.29 4.59 0.76
C ILE A 147 3.93 4.21 2.20
N ARG A 148 3.36 3.03 2.38
CA ARG A 148 3.13 2.38 3.68
C ARG A 148 3.58 0.94 3.63
N LEU A 149 4.29 0.53 4.67
CA LEU A 149 4.73 -0.84 4.93
C LEU A 149 3.91 -1.34 6.13
N PHE A 150 3.39 -2.55 6.05
CA PHE A 150 2.64 -3.19 7.11
C PHE A 150 3.17 -4.62 7.36
N ALA A 151 3.32 -4.97 8.62
CA ALA A 151 3.54 -6.33 9.08
C ALA A 151 2.79 -6.55 10.40
N THR A 152 2.46 -7.80 10.71
CA THR A 152 1.84 -8.20 11.99
C THR A 152 2.83 -8.26 13.15
N ALA A 153 4.13 -8.13 12.88
CA ALA A 153 5.21 -8.13 13.86
C ALA A 153 6.30 -7.11 13.49
N PRO A 154 7.13 -6.64 14.45
CA PRO A 154 8.23 -5.73 14.18
C PRO A 154 9.17 -6.22 13.08
N ARG A 155 9.67 -5.30 12.26
CA ARG A 155 10.50 -5.61 11.08
C ARG A 155 11.94 -5.08 11.14
N PRO A 156 12.76 -5.41 12.15
CA PRO A 156 14.12 -4.87 12.26
C PRO A 156 15.02 -5.24 11.07
N GLY A 157 14.75 -6.34 10.35
CA GLY A 157 15.49 -6.71 9.14
C GLY A 157 15.11 -5.93 7.87
N LEU A 158 14.00 -5.20 7.84
CA LEU A 158 13.58 -4.46 6.63
C LEU A 158 14.33 -3.13 6.51
N THR A 159 15.43 -3.14 5.77
CA THR A 159 16.35 -2.00 5.63
C THR A 159 16.31 -1.33 4.27
N ALA A 160 15.86 -2.03 3.23
CA ALA A 160 15.83 -1.50 1.87
C ALA A 160 14.64 -2.03 1.07
N LEU A 161 14.12 -1.16 0.21
CA LEU A 161 13.16 -1.46 -0.83
C LEU A 161 13.74 -1.04 -2.19
N ARG A 162 13.35 -1.78 -3.21
CA ARG A 162 13.64 -1.49 -4.61
C ARG A 162 12.35 -1.30 -5.38
N ARG A 163 12.36 -0.42 -6.37
CA ARG A 163 11.26 -0.25 -7.30
C ARG A 163 11.09 -1.53 -8.12
N ILE A 164 9.84 -1.90 -8.33
CA ILE A 164 9.48 -2.96 -9.25
C ILE A 164 9.45 -2.35 -10.65
N THR A 165 10.21 -2.92 -11.57
CA THR A 165 10.33 -2.42 -12.95
C THR A 165 9.81 -3.42 -13.97
N SER A 166 9.54 -4.67 -13.58
CA SER A 166 8.98 -5.69 -14.45
C SER A 166 7.65 -6.22 -13.91
N ALA A 167 6.66 -6.32 -14.79
CA ALA A 167 5.39 -6.98 -14.50
C ALA A 167 5.55 -8.46 -14.09
N THR A 168 6.65 -9.12 -14.46
CA THR A 168 6.94 -10.52 -14.07
C THR A 168 7.23 -10.71 -12.59
N GLU A 169 7.49 -9.61 -11.87
CA GLU A 169 7.69 -9.59 -10.42
C GLU A 169 6.36 -9.46 -9.66
N LEU A 170 5.25 -9.34 -10.39
CA LEU A 170 3.92 -9.15 -9.83
C LEU A 170 2.98 -10.28 -10.26
N GLN A 171 2.27 -10.81 -9.30
CA GLN A 171 1.12 -11.66 -9.54
C GLN A 171 -0.14 -10.79 -9.56
N PRO A 172 -0.99 -10.90 -10.60
CA PRO A 172 -2.25 -10.19 -10.67
C PRO A 172 -3.21 -10.69 -9.59
N LEU A 173 -4.25 -9.90 -9.33
CA LEU A 173 -5.33 -10.23 -8.40
C LEU A 173 -6.02 -11.52 -8.86
N ARG A 174 -6.03 -12.57 -8.03
CA ARG A 174 -6.79 -13.80 -8.33
C ARG A 174 -8.28 -13.50 -8.13
N GLY A 175 -9.12 -13.82 -9.13
CA GLY A 175 -10.59 -13.70 -9.01
C GLY A 175 -11.30 -12.82 -10.04
N ARG A 176 -10.65 -12.43 -11.15
CA ARG A 176 -11.34 -11.94 -12.35
C ARG A 176 -11.24 -13.00 -13.45
N ALA A 177 -12.20 -13.92 -13.46
CA ALA A 177 -12.59 -14.70 -14.62
C ALA A 177 -13.98 -14.21 -15.06
#